data_AF-A0A356F522-F1
#
_entry.id   AF-A0A356F522-F1
#
_cell.length_a   1.000
_cell.length_b   1.000
_cell.length_c   1.000
_cell.angle_alpha   90.00
_cell.angle_beta   90.00
_cell.angle_gamma   90.00
#
_symmetry.space_group_name_H-M   'P 1'
#
loop_
_entity.id
_entity.type
_entity.pdbx_description
1 polymer ?
#
loop_
_entity_poly.entity_id
_entity_poly.type
_entity_poly.pdbx_seq_one_letter_code
_entity_poly.pdbx_strand_id
1 'polypeptide(L)'
;MLKKIVVIAALLLLVGFSFSLITKPQKTETSKPAEVKTPLPETLFAFTKESLTADCSQKDEQLCAVENAVKCTINPALEICGNLNLPKFIFMQDAGLDRPTEISYKLKNKRVLVNNTVEIFTDSSCNGGWFGLCQGTVIYVLAKPENQTTGWYVKDIYAIE
;
A
#
# COMPACT_ATOMS: atom_id res chain seq x y z
N MET A 1 45.75 11.00 56.59
CA MET A 1 44.81 11.89 55.87
C MET A 1 44.73 11.51 54.39
N LEU A 2 44.28 10.28 54.09
CA LEU A 2 44.35 9.70 52.73
C LEU A 2 42.98 9.28 52.19
N LYS A 3 41.90 9.64 52.88
CA LYS A 3 40.52 9.29 52.50
C LYS A 3 39.70 10.46 51.94
N LYS A 4 40.21 11.70 52.02
CA LYS A 4 39.52 12.90 51.51
C LYS A 4 39.96 13.34 50.10
N ILE A 5 41.02 12.73 49.54
CA ILE A 5 41.57 13.11 48.22
C ILE A 5 40.90 12.32 47.07
N VAL A 6 40.28 11.18 47.37
CA VAL A 6 39.68 10.31 46.34
C VAL A 6 38.33 10.84 45.83
N VAL A 7 37.61 11.64 46.63
CA VAL A 7 36.27 12.13 46.26
C VAL A 7 36.31 13.32 45.30
N ILE A 8 37.41 14.09 45.26
CA ILE A 8 37.53 15.29 44.40
C ILE A 8 38.04 14.93 43.00
N ALA A 9 38.79 13.83 42.85
CA ALA A 9 39.28 13.37 41.54
C ALA A 9 38.18 12.75 40.65
N ALA A 10 37.06 12.30 41.23
CA ALA A 10 35.95 11.72 40.48
C ALA A 10 34.98 12.78 39.91
N LEU A 11 35.00 14.03 40.40
CA LEU A 11 34.07 15.08 39.96
C LEU A 11 34.59 15.94 38.80
N LEU A 12 35.90 15.91 38.52
CA LEU A 12 36.53 16.71 37.46
C LEU A 12 36.65 15.99 36.11
N LEU A 13 36.24 14.72 36.02
CA LEU A 13 36.21 13.95 34.76
C LEU A 13 34.86 14.03 34.02
N LEU A 14 33.86 14.75 34.57
CA LEU A 14 32.54 14.93 33.95
C LEU A 14 32.37 16.24 33.16
N VAL A 15 33.41 17.09 33.10
CA VAL A 15 33.34 18.39 32.40
C VAL A 15 34.55 18.52 31.47
N GLY A 16 34.57 17.75 30.38
CA GLY A 16 35.73 17.78 29.48
C GLY A 16 35.60 17.11 28.11
N PHE A 17 34.43 16.58 27.73
CA PHE A 17 34.20 16.03 26.39
C PHE A 17 32.88 16.54 25.83
N SER A 18 32.84 17.84 25.53
CA SER A 18 31.91 18.41 24.54
C SER A 18 32.73 19.06 23.43
N PHE A 19 33.69 18.31 22.88
CA PHE A 19 34.15 18.58 21.53
C PHE A 19 33.10 18.02 20.58
N SER A 20 32.39 18.95 19.96
CA SER A 20 31.49 18.74 18.83
C SER A 20 32.20 17.96 17.72
N LEU A 21 32.11 16.63 17.76
CA LEU A 21 32.18 15.83 16.57
C LEU A 21 30.85 16.03 15.84
N ILE A 22 30.83 17.02 14.95
CA ILE A 22 29.89 17.10 13.84
C ILE A 22 30.28 15.95 12.91
N THR A 23 29.92 14.73 13.31
CA THR A 23 29.80 13.62 12.38
C THR A 23 28.58 13.96 11.57
N LYS A 24 28.76 14.49 10.36
CA LYS A 24 27.70 14.52 9.35
C LYS A 24 27.03 13.14 9.40
N PRO A 25 25.70 13.02 9.59
CA PRO A 25 25.07 11.77 9.26
C PRO A 25 25.36 11.56 7.78
N GLN A 26 26.26 10.63 7.50
CA GLN A 26 26.38 10.03 6.18
C GLN A 26 24.97 9.51 5.92
N LYS A 27 24.27 10.25 5.06
CA LYS A 27 22.98 9.88 4.52
C LYS A 27 23.24 8.54 3.87
N THR A 28 22.99 7.46 4.59
CA THR A 28 22.75 6.16 3.99
C THR A 28 21.52 6.42 3.15
N GLU A 29 21.75 6.75 1.88
CA GLU A 29 20.72 6.69 0.87
C GLU A 29 20.27 5.24 0.90
N THR A 30 19.21 4.97 1.66
CA THR A 30 18.35 3.84 1.41
C THR A 30 18.00 4.00 -0.06
N SER A 31 18.68 3.25 -0.92
CA SER A 31 18.35 3.20 -2.33
C SER A 31 16.87 2.89 -2.38
N LYS A 32 16.05 3.87 -2.79
CA LYS A 32 14.64 3.59 -3.07
C LYS A 32 14.62 2.36 -3.97
N PRO A 33 13.77 1.35 -3.70
CA PRO A 33 13.60 0.24 -4.61
C PRO A 33 13.45 0.80 -6.02
N ALA A 34 14.28 0.33 -6.95
CA ALA A 34 14.29 0.83 -8.31
C ALA A 34 12.87 0.70 -8.86
N GLU A 35 12.27 1.84 -9.20
CA GLU A 35 10.98 1.91 -9.86
C GLU A 35 11.15 1.30 -11.25
N VAL A 36 10.73 0.05 -11.40
CA VAL A 36 10.73 -0.62 -12.70
C VAL A 36 9.63 0.03 -13.54
N LYS A 37 10.00 1.06 -14.32
CA LYS A 37 9.13 1.71 -15.30
C LYS A 37 8.91 0.80 -16.51
N THR A 38 8.15 -0.27 -16.32
CA THR A 38 7.48 -0.93 -17.45
C THR A 38 6.29 -0.05 -17.84
N PRO A 39 6.13 0.35 -19.12
CA PRO A 39 4.95 1.08 -19.56
C PRO A 39 3.69 0.27 -19.23
N LEU A 40 2.83 0.83 -18.39
CA LEU A 40 1.52 0.24 -18.10
C LEU A 40 0.54 0.61 -19.22
N PRO A 41 -0.43 -0.26 -19.56
CA PRO A 41 -1.38 0.05 -20.60
C PRO A 41 -2.22 1.28 -20.24
N GLU A 42 -2.38 2.22 -21.18
CA GLU A 42 -3.22 3.44 -21.04
C GLU A 42 -4.73 3.15 -21.08
N THR A 43 -5.11 1.91 -20.83
CA THR A 43 -6.50 1.45 -20.86
C THR A 43 -7.27 2.02 -19.68
N LEU A 44 -8.44 2.59 -19.96
CA LEU A 44 -9.43 2.91 -18.93
C LEU A 44 -10.22 1.64 -18.62
N PHE A 45 -10.16 1.21 -17.37
CA PHE A 45 -11.01 0.13 -16.85
C PHE A 45 -12.20 0.77 -16.16
N ALA A 46 -13.41 0.38 -16.52
CA ALA A 46 -14.64 0.95 -15.97
C ALA A 46 -15.62 -0.17 -15.66
N PHE A 47 -16.22 -0.09 -14.47
CA PHE A 47 -17.09 -1.12 -13.93
C PHE A 47 -18.33 -0.47 -13.34
N THR A 48 -19.49 -1.05 -13.65
CA THR A 48 -20.79 -0.68 -13.09
C THR A 48 -21.37 -1.89 -12.40
N LYS A 49 -22.10 -1.70 -11.31
CA LYS A 49 -22.70 -2.77 -10.51
C LYS A 49 -23.53 -3.74 -11.34
N GLU A 50 -24.21 -3.23 -12.36
CA GLU A 50 -25.14 -3.95 -13.24
C GLU A 50 -24.40 -4.83 -14.26
N SER A 51 -23.15 -4.51 -14.58
CA SER A 51 -22.35 -5.19 -15.62
C SER A 51 -21.21 -6.04 -15.06
N LEU A 52 -21.16 -6.26 -13.74
CA LEU A 52 -20.08 -7.01 -13.11
C LEU A 52 -20.16 -8.50 -13.47
N THR A 53 -19.04 -9.04 -13.93
CA THR A 53 -18.85 -10.47 -14.17
C THR A 53 -17.77 -11.03 -13.24
N ALA A 54 -17.84 -12.34 -13.01
CA ALA A 54 -16.81 -13.09 -12.28
C ALA A 54 -15.45 -13.09 -12.99
N ASP A 55 -15.48 -13.09 -14.33
CA ASP A 55 -14.27 -13.20 -15.13
C ASP A 55 -13.43 -11.94 -15.11
N CYS A 56 -12.12 -12.12 -15.10
CA CYS A 56 -11.16 -11.04 -15.09
C CYS A 56 -10.77 -10.64 -16.51
N SER A 57 -10.79 -9.34 -16.81
CA SER A 57 -10.40 -8.85 -18.14
C SER A 57 -8.88 -8.82 -18.34
N GLN A 58 -8.11 -8.83 -17.24
CA GLN A 58 -6.65 -8.80 -17.26
C GLN A 58 -6.03 -10.18 -17.42
N LYS A 59 -5.00 -10.29 -18.26
CA LYS A 59 -4.15 -11.49 -18.34
C LYS A 59 -3.09 -11.56 -17.24
N ASP A 60 -2.68 -10.42 -16.70
CA ASP A 60 -1.70 -10.35 -15.61
C ASP A 60 -2.38 -10.59 -14.27
N GLU A 61 -1.88 -11.54 -13.48
CA GLU A 61 -2.49 -11.93 -12.19
C GLU A 61 -2.54 -10.78 -11.17
N GLN A 62 -1.57 -9.87 -11.19
CA GLN A 62 -1.54 -8.74 -10.25
C GLN A 62 -2.60 -7.71 -10.64
N LEU A 63 -2.68 -7.37 -11.92
CA LEU A 63 -3.72 -6.47 -12.42
C LEU A 63 -5.10 -7.10 -12.22
N CYS A 64 -5.20 -8.42 -12.33
CA CYS A 64 -6.43 -9.13 -12.06
C CYS A 64 -6.85 -9.07 -10.59
N ALA A 65 -5.91 -9.17 -9.65
CA ALA A 65 -6.19 -9.00 -8.23
C ALA A 65 -6.75 -7.59 -7.93
N VAL A 66 -6.24 -6.55 -8.60
CA VAL A 66 -6.77 -5.18 -8.50
C VAL A 66 -8.19 -5.09 -9.06
N GLU A 67 -8.42 -5.63 -10.25
CA GLU A 67 -9.76 -5.65 -10.87
C GLU A 67 -10.78 -6.32 -9.94
N ASN A 68 -10.44 -7.50 -9.40
CA ASN A 68 -11.32 -8.22 -8.47
C ASN A 68 -11.58 -7.43 -7.19
N ALA A 69 -10.59 -6.74 -6.62
CA ALA A 69 -10.79 -5.87 -5.47
C ALA A 69 -11.75 -4.72 -5.78
N VAL A 70 -11.66 -4.12 -6.97
CA VAL A 70 -12.58 -3.07 -7.44
C VAL A 70 -14.00 -3.62 -7.59
N LYS A 71 -14.17 -4.78 -8.25
CA LYS A 71 -15.48 -5.42 -8.40
C LYS A 71 -16.12 -5.74 -7.04
N CYS A 72 -15.35 -6.28 -6.11
CA CYS A 72 -15.82 -6.58 -4.76
C CYS A 72 -16.11 -5.33 -3.93
N THR A 73 -15.45 -4.20 -4.22
CA THR A 73 -15.77 -2.89 -3.63
C THR A 73 -17.14 -2.40 -4.10
N ILE A 74 -17.46 -2.56 -5.38
CA ILE A 74 -18.78 -2.20 -5.93
C ILE A 74 -19.86 -3.17 -5.42
N ASN A 75 -19.61 -4.47 -5.51
CA ASN A 75 -20.55 -5.51 -5.10
C ASN A 75 -19.82 -6.66 -4.37
N PRO A 76 -19.81 -6.66 -3.03
CA PRO A 76 -19.12 -7.67 -2.24
C PRO A 76 -19.88 -9.01 -2.23
N ALA A 77 -21.12 -9.04 -2.72
CA ALA A 77 -21.95 -10.24 -2.81
C ALA A 77 -21.72 -11.02 -4.12
N LEU A 78 -20.81 -10.59 -4.99
CA LEU A 78 -20.40 -11.39 -6.14
C LEU A 78 -19.76 -12.69 -5.65
N GLU A 79 -20.07 -13.80 -6.32
CA GLU A 79 -19.60 -15.14 -5.96
C GLU A 79 -18.07 -15.21 -5.83
N ILE A 80 -17.34 -14.56 -6.74
CA ILE A 80 -15.88 -14.50 -6.70
C ILE A 80 -15.34 -13.92 -5.38
N CYS A 81 -16.05 -12.96 -4.77
CA CYS A 81 -15.55 -12.22 -3.61
C CYS A 81 -15.47 -13.09 -2.35
N GLY A 82 -16.33 -14.11 -2.24
CA GLY A 82 -16.34 -15.01 -1.08
C GLY A 82 -15.08 -15.88 -0.97
N ASN A 83 -14.35 -16.06 -2.07
CA ASN A 83 -13.15 -16.92 -2.14
C ASN A 83 -11.84 -16.12 -2.18
N LEU A 84 -11.91 -14.78 -2.17
CA LEU A 84 -10.74 -13.92 -2.28
C LEU A 84 -10.26 -13.43 -0.92
N ASN A 85 -8.95 -13.39 -0.74
CA ASN A 85 -8.33 -12.72 0.40
C ASN A 85 -8.27 -11.21 0.12
N LEU A 86 -9.20 -10.45 0.68
CA LEU A 86 -9.33 -9.01 0.46
C LEU A 86 -9.40 -8.25 1.79
N PRO A 87 -9.11 -6.93 1.81
CA PRO A 87 -9.24 -6.12 3.00
C PRO A 87 -10.67 -6.18 3.55
N LYS A 88 -10.80 -6.41 4.86
CA LYS A 88 -12.11 -6.66 5.51
C LYS A 88 -13.13 -5.55 5.28
N PHE A 89 -12.68 -4.29 5.15
CA PHE A 89 -13.58 -3.16 4.93
C PHE A 89 -14.36 -3.29 3.63
N ILE A 90 -13.84 -3.97 2.60
CA ILE A 90 -14.55 -4.21 1.33
C ILE A 90 -15.88 -4.93 1.56
N PHE A 91 -15.96 -5.79 2.58
CA PHE A 91 -17.15 -6.57 2.91
C PHE A 91 -18.08 -5.89 3.92
N MET A 92 -17.73 -4.70 4.41
CA MET A 92 -18.54 -3.99 5.40
C MET A 92 -19.91 -3.58 4.81
N GLN A 93 -20.99 -3.89 5.51
CA GLN A 93 -22.34 -3.51 5.12
C GLN A 93 -22.84 -2.45 6.10
N ASP A 94 -22.63 -1.17 5.77
CA ASP A 94 -23.08 -0.04 6.58
C ASP A 94 -23.77 0.97 5.66
N ALA A 95 -25.02 1.33 5.97
CA ALA A 95 -25.82 2.26 5.19
C ALA A 95 -25.35 3.72 5.31
N GLY A 96 -24.55 4.04 6.33
CA GLY A 96 -23.89 5.35 6.46
C GLY A 96 -22.65 5.51 5.60
N LEU A 97 -22.18 4.42 4.97
CA LEU A 97 -21.06 4.44 4.03
C LEU A 97 -21.59 4.52 2.60
N ASP A 98 -21.12 5.52 1.88
CA ASP A 98 -21.47 5.75 0.48
C ASP A 98 -20.67 4.82 -0.45
N ARG A 99 -21.12 3.57 -0.56
CA ARG A 99 -20.50 2.56 -1.42
C ARG A 99 -20.75 2.89 -2.90
N PRO A 100 -19.71 3.00 -3.74
CA PRO A 100 -19.87 3.29 -5.15
C PRO A 100 -20.60 2.16 -5.87
N THR A 101 -21.44 2.53 -6.83
CA THR A 101 -21.99 1.59 -7.83
C THR A 101 -21.17 1.59 -9.12
N GLU A 102 -20.29 2.58 -9.27
CA GLU A 102 -19.43 2.76 -10.43
C GLU A 102 -18.01 3.11 -9.98
N ILE A 103 -17.02 2.39 -10.51
CA ILE A 103 -15.60 2.70 -10.33
C ILE A 103 -14.91 2.57 -11.68
N SER A 104 -14.07 3.55 -11.98
CA SER A 104 -13.14 3.49 -13.11
C SER A 104 -11.72 3.82 -12.67
N TYR A 105 -10.74 3.27 -13.37
CA TYR A 105 -9.34 3.57 -13.09
C TYR A 105 -8.44 3.42 -14.33
N LYS A 106 -7.32 4.15 -14.30
CA LYS A 106 -6.18 3.95 -15.21
C LYS A 106 -4.96 3.52 -14.42
N LEU A 107 -4.20 2.58 -14.95
CA LEU A 107 -2.93 2.17 -14.34
C LEU A 107 -1.90 3.29 -14.54
N LYS A 108 -1.27 3.76 -13.46
CA LYS A 108 -0.26 4.83 -13.49
C LYS A 108 1.15 4.30 -13.28
N ASN A 109 1.33 3.45 -12.28
CA ASN A 109 2.65 2.96 -11.91
C ASN A 109 2.58 1.61 -11.18
N LYS A 110 3.71 0.92 -11.14
CA LYS A 110 3.91 -0.31 -10.39
C LYS A 110 5.25 -0.24 -9.66
N ARG A 111 5.25 -0.52 -8.36
CA ARG A 111 6.46 -0.53 -7.53
C ARG A 111 6.58 -1.87 -6.81
N VAL A 112 7.75 -2.49 -6.88
CA VAL A 112 8.06 -3.70 -6.11
C VAL A 112 8.80 -3.29 -4.84
N LEU A 113 8.35 -3.78 -3.69
CA LEU A 113 8.91 -3.50 -2.38
C LEU A 113 9.86 -4.61 -1.92
N VAL A 114 10.68 -4.30 -0.92
CA VAL A 114 11.76 -5.18 -0.41
C VAL A 114 11.29 -6.54 0.13
N ASN A 115 10.03 -6.63 0.55
CA ASN A 115 9.40 -7.86 1.07
C ASN A 115 8.61 -8.61 -0.03
N ASN A 116 8.92 -8.38 -1.30
CA ASN A 116 8.25 -8.99 -2.44
C ASN A 116 6.75 -8.64 -2.55
N THR A 117 6.31 -7.58 -1.88
CA THR A 117 4.99 -6.98 -2.11
C THR A 117 5.05 -6.01 -3.26
N VAL A 118 3.90 -5.76 -3.90
CA VAL A 118 3.80 -4.90 -5.07
C VAL A 118 2.76 -3.84 -4.80
N GLU A 119 3.06 -2.59 -5.12
CA GLU A 119 2.09 -1.52 -5.15
C GLU A 119 1.71 -1.23 -6.59
N ILE A 120 0.41 -1.19 -6.87
CA ILE A 120 -0.15 -0.73 -8.13
C ILE A 120 -0.83 0.60 -7.88
N PHE A 121 -0.36 1.62 -8.57
CA PHE A 121 -0.88 2.98 -8.51
C PHE A 121 -1.88 3.15 -9.63
N THR A 122 -3.06 3.66 -9.29
CA THR A 122 -4.11 3.96 -10.24
C THR A 122 -4.60 5.38 -10.09
N ASP A 123 -5.09 5.94 -11.18
CA ASP A 123 -5.84 7.19 -11.20
C ASP A 123 -7.31 6.81 -11.32
N SER A 124 -8.02 6.92 -10.21
CA SER A 124 -9.32 6.33 -9.96
C SER A 124 -10.40 7.40 -9.82
N SER A 125 -11.61 7.04 -10.26
CA SER A 125 -12.81 7.83 -10.05
C SER A 125 -13.98 6.91 -9.75
N CYS A 126 -14.82 7.31 -8.80
CA CYS A 126 -16.01 6.58 -8.41
C CYS A 126 -17.15 7.53 -8.05
N ASN A 127 -18.39 7.03 -8.10
CA ASN A 127 -19.60 7.81 -7.81
C ASN A 127 -20.03 7.78 -6.34
N GLY A 128 -19.13 7.42 -5.41
CA GLY A 128 -19.41 7.38 -3.97
C GLY A 128 -18.21 7.77 -3.12
N GLY A 129 -18.42 7.92 -1.82
CA GLY A 129 -17.42 8.35 -0.83
C GLY A 129 -16.68 7.23 -0.06
N TRP A 130 -16.65 6.00 -0.58
CA TRP A 130 -16.18 4.79 0.13
C TRP A 130 -14.82 4.93 0.82
N PHE A 131 -14.83 5.36 2.09
CA PHE A 131 -13.65 5.69 2.91
C PHE A 131 -12.64 6.65 2.24
N GLY A 132 -13.03 7.36 1.18
CA GLY A 132 -12.10 8.10 0.32
C GLY A 132 -11.14 7.21 -0.49
N LEU A 133 -11.35 5.89 -0.56
CA LEU A 133 -10.43 4.91 -1.16
C LEU A 133 -10.76 4.55 -2.62
N CYS A 134 -11.60 5.33 -3.31
CA CYS A 134 -11.95 5.09 -4.71
C CYS A 134 -11.82 6.30 -5.64
N GLN A 135 -11.30 7.43 -5.15
CA GLN A 135 -11.05 8.64 -5.95
C GLN A 135 -9.57 9.06 -5.88
N GLY A 136 -9.09 9.72 -6.93
CA GLY A 136 -7.72 10.23 -6.98
C GLY A 136 -6.68 9.13 -7.20
N THR A 137 -5.48 9.31 -6.62
CA THR A 137 -4.44 8.29 -6.73
C THR A 137 -4.68 7.18 -5.72
N VAL A 138 -5.24 6.06 -6.16
CA VAL A 138 -5.46 4.87 -5.32
C VAL A 138 -4.30 3.90 -5.48
N ILE A 139 -3.83 3.34 -4.37
CA ILE A 139 -2.69 2.43 -4.32
C ILE A 139 -3.18 1.10 -3.77
N TYR A 140 -3.11 0.07 -4.58
CA TYR A 140 -3.38 -1.30 -4.18
C TYR A 140 -2.08 -1.97 -3.77
N VAL A 141 -2.00 -2.45 -2.54
CA VAL A 141 -0.85 -3.23 -2.06
C VAL A 141 -1.15 -4.70 -2.20
N LEU A 142 -0.35 -5.38 -3.01
CA LEU A 142 -0.49 -6.79 -3.32
C LEU A 142 0.55 -7.62 -2.59
N ALA A 143 0.14 -8.82 -2.21
CA ALA A 143 1.01 -9.84 -1.67
C ALA A 143 0.76 -11.19 -2.36
N LYS A 144 1.74 -12.08 -2.27
CA LYS A 144 1.58 -13.49 -2.59
C LYS A 144 1.41 -14.29 -1.30
N PRO A 145 0.60 -15.37 -1.29
CA PRO A 145 0.61 -16.33 -0.21
C PRO A 145 2.01 -16.94 -0.04
N GLU A 146 2.44 -17.15 1.20
CA GLU A 146 3.70 -17.84 1.46
C GLU A 146 3.67 -19.24 0.81
N ASN A 147 4.73 -19.57 0.07
CA ASN A 147 4.90 -20.84 -0.64
C ASN A 147 4.02 -21.05 -1.89
N GLN A 148 3.39 -20.01 -2.44
CA GLN A 148 2.68 -20.11 -3.73
C GLN A 148 3.35 -19.26 -4.83
N THR A 149 3.43 -19.82 -6.04
CA THR A 149 3.95 -19.13 -7.21
C THR A 149 2.90 -18.26 -7.90
N THR A 150 1.62 -18.54 -7.70
CA THR A 150 0.44 -17.83 -8.21
C THR A 150 -0.45 -17.34 -7.05
N GLY A 151 -1.54 -16.63 -7.35
CA GLY A 151 -2.54 -16.26 -6.33
C GLY A 151 -2.27 -14.92 -5.65
N TRP A 152 -1.80 -13.92 -6.41
CA TRP A 152 -1.73 -12.55 -5.92
C TRP A 152 -3.08 -12.08 -5.36
N TYR A 153 -3.03 -11.36 -4.25
CA TYR A 153 -4.22 -10.75 -3.65
C TYR A 153 -3.89 -9.35 -3.16
N VAL A 154 -4.92 -8.49 -3.13
CA VAL A 154 -4.83 -7.16 -2.54
C VAL A 154 -4.94 -7.31 -1.04
N LYS A 155 -3.88 -6.95 -0.31
CA LYS A 155 -3.85 -6.98 1.15
C LYS A 155 -4.22 -5.64 1.80
N ASP A 156 -4.03 -4.54 1.08
CA ASP A 156 -4.32 -3.20 1.58
C ASP A 156 -4.59 -2.22 0.43
N ILE A 157 -5.30 -1.13 0.73
CA ILE A 157 -5.66 -0.08 -0.23
C ILE A 157 -5.49 1.29 0.45
N TYR A 158 -4.79 2.20 -0.21
CA TYR A 158 -4.62 3.59 0.22
C TYR A 158 -5.06 4.55 -0.87
N ALA A 159 -5.38 5.78 -0.50
CA ALA A 159 -5.53 6.89 -1.44
C ALA A 159 -4.57 8.03 -1.05
N ILE A 160 -4.01 8.71 -2.05
CA ILE A 160 -3.25 9.94 -1.89
C ILE A 160 -4.01 11.03 -2.65
N GLU A 161 -4.44 12.04 -1.90
CA GLU A 161 -5.03 13.29 -2.41
C GLU A 161 -3.95 14.33 -2.73
#